data_AF-A0A382QR61-F1
#
_entry.id   AF-A0A382QR61-F1
#
_cell.length_a   1.000
_cell.length_b   1.000
_cell.length_c   1.000
_cell.angle_alpha   90.00
_cell.angle_beta   90.00
_cell.angle_gamma   90.00
#
_symmetry.space_group_name_H-M   'P 1'
#
loop_
_entity.id
_entity.type
_entity.pdbx_description
1 polymer ?
#
loop_
_entity_poly.entity_id
_entity_poly.type
_entity_poly.pdbx_seq_one_letter_code
_entity_poly.pdbx_strand_id
1 'polypeptide(L)'
;VPESAFSLQEDVLGLYRLPNIGATYTNTFGEENIKNLVKKYRSLDEEKMQIMRDLITSYSKSPDLATSFVSVGVLHALGMSREVEEAYHWAQGLDDKEQFIHHFEIGKSLAEYFT
;
A
#
# COMPACT_ATOMS: atom_id res chain seq x y z
N VAL A 1 17.29 -10.48 -14.40
CA VAL A 1 16.17 -9.54 -14.09
C VAL A 1 16.65 -8.17 -14.53
N PRO A 2 15.90 -7.42 -15.35
CA PRO A 2 16.40 -6.15 -15.87
C PRO A 2 16.54 -5.13 -14.74
N GLU A 3 17.59 -4.31 -14.83
CA GLU A 3 17.98 -3.27 -13.88
C GLU A 3 16.84 -2.30 -13.52
N SER A 4 15.89 -2.10 -14.45
CA SER A 4 14.70 -1.25 -14.30
C SER A 4 13.62 -1.80 -13.34
N ALA A 5 13.50 -3.12 -13.19
CA ALA A 5 12.50 -3.72 -12.31
C ALA A 5 12.97 -3.66 -10.85
N PHE A 6 14.27 -3.87 -10.62
CA PHE A 6 14.88 -3.69 -9.31
C PHE A 6 14.81 -2.25 -8.83
N SER A 7 15.09 -1.27 -9.69
CA SER A 7 14.95 0.15 -9.33
C SER A 7 13.51 0.53 -8.98
N LEU A 8 12.52 -0.04 -9.69
CA LEU A 8 11.11 0.23 -9.39
C LEU A 8 10.68 -0.35 -8.03
N GLN A 9 11.14 -1.55 -7.69
CA GLN A 9 10.84 -2.16 -6.40
C GLN A 9 11.40 -1.33 -5.24
N GLU A 10 12.64 -0.87 -5.35
CA GLU A 10 13.27 -0.01 -4.35
C GLU A 10 12.56 1.33 -4.22
N ASP A 11 12.19 1.95 -5.35
CA ASP A 11 11.37 3.19 -5.37
C ASP A 11 10.05 2.99 -4.62
N VAL A 12 9.30 1.93 -4.95
CA VAL A 12 7.99 1.65 -4.33
C VAL A 12 8.16 1.40 -2.83
N LEU A 13 9.14 0.60 -2.43
CA LEU A 13 9.42 0.34 -1.02
C LEU A 13 9.83 1.63 -0.28
N GLY A 14 10.59 2.51 -0.93
CA GLY A 14 10.94 3.82 -0.42
C GLY A 14 9.71 4.69 -0.15
N LEU A 15 8.74 4.70 -1.07
CA LEU A 15 7.50 5.47 -0.93
C LEU A 15 6.57 4.94 0.18
N TYR A 16 6.63 3.65 0.51
CA TYR A 16 5.97 3.09 1.69
C TYR A 16 6.57 3.60 3.01
N ARG A 17 7.85 3.97 2.99
CA ARG A 17 8.61 4.37 4.18
C ARG A 17 8.77 5.89 4.30
N LEU A 18 8.54 6.64 3.22
CA LEU A 18 8.81 8.08 3.17
C LEU A 18 7.55 8.89 2.80
N PRO A 19 7.16 9.88 3.62
CA PRO A 19 7.81 10.31 4.87
C PRO A 19 7.77 9.22 5.97
N ASN A 20 8.79 9.19 6.83
CA ASN A 20 8.84 8.24 7.95
C ASN A 20 7.58 8.42 8.79
N ILE A 21 6.77 7.37 8.90
CA ILE A 21 5.61 7.32 9.79
C ILE A 21 6.18 7.29 11.22
N GLY A 22 6.42 8.47 11.79
CA GLY A 22 6.79 8.59 13.19
C GLY A 22 5.62 8.11 14.06
N ALA A 23 5.93 7.51 15.22
CA ALA A 23 4.97 6.98 16.20
C ALA A 23 4.02 8.04 16.82
N THR A 24 3.84 9.19 16.16
CA THR A 24 2.98 10.30 16.55
C THR A 24 1.72 10.28 15.69
N TYR A 25 0.57 10.27 16.37
CA TYR A 25 -0.84 10.22 15.93
C TYR A 25 -1.29 11.17 14.79
N THR A 26 -0.40 11.92 14.15
CA THR A 26 -0.74 12.74 12.99
C THR A 26 -0.80 11.89 11.73
N ASN A 27 -2.03 11.54 11.35
CA ASN A 27 -2.48 10.87 10.11
C ASN A 27 -1.90 11.43 8.80
N THR A 28 -1.23 12.58 8.84
CA THR A 28 -0.69 13.33 7.70
C THR A 28 0.36 12.55 6.90
N PHE A 29 1.13 11.67 7.53
CA PHE A 29 2.21 10.95 6.82
C PHE A 29 1.69 9.79 5.99
N GLY A 30 0.82 8.95 6.54
CA GLY A 30 0.22 7.82 5.80
C GLY A 30 -0.56 8.29 4.57
N GLU A 31 -1.27 9.41 4.66
CA GLU A 31 -1.94 10.06 3.53
C GLU A 31 -0.94 10.45 2.42
N GLU A 32 0.18 11.09 2.78
CA GLU A 32 1.18 11.50 1.79
C GLU A 32 1.91 10.28 1.17
N ASN A 33 2.14 9.20 1.93
CA ASN A 33 2.64 7.94 1.39
C ASN A 33 1.68 7.37 0.32
N ILE A 34 0.39 7.26 0.65
CA ILE A 34 -0.65 6.74 -0.27
C ILE A 34 -0.68 7.60 -1.53
N LYS A 35 -0.77 8.91 -1.38
CA LYS A 35 -0.79 9.88 -2.48
C LYS A 35 0.43 9.76 -3.38
N ASN A 36 1.63 9.61 -2.81
CA ASN A 36 2.86 9.48 -3.60
C ASN A 36 2.90 8.16 -4.37
N LEU A 37 2.44 7.06 -3.76
CA LEU A 37 2.31 5.76 -4.44
C LEU A 37 1.30 5.81 -5.58
N VAL A 38 0.13 6.41 -5.36
CA VAL A 38 -0.90 6.59 -6.40
C VAL A 38 -0.38 7.44 -7.55
N LYS A 39 0.31 8.55 -7.26
CA LYS A 39 0.95 9.40 -8.29
C LYS A 39 2.00 8.64 -9.08
N LYS A 40 2.90 7.91 -8.40
CA LYS A 40 3.92 7.08 -9.05
C LYS A 40 3.24 6.09 -9.98
N TYR A 41 2.26 5.32 -9.49
CA TYR A 41 1.50 4.36 -10.29
C TYR A 41 0.92 4.98 -11.55
N ARG A 42 0.20 6.11 -11.43
CA ARG A 42 -0.43 6.81 -12.57
C ARG A 42 0.57 7.41 -13.57
N SER A 43 1.84 7.59 -13.20
CA SER A 43 2.91 8.08 -14.07
C SER A 43 3.67 7.00 -14.83
N LEU A 44 3.45 5.71 -14.49
CA LEU A 44 4.16 4.59 -15.10
C LEU A 44 3.54 4.19 -16.45
N ASP A 45 4.35 3.54 -17.27
CA ASP A 45 3.86 2.78 -18.42
C ASP A 45 3.14 1.50 -17.98
N GLU A 46 2.39 0.86 -18.89
CA GLU A 46 1.53 -0.28 -18.58
C GLU A 46 2.28 -1.49 -17.99
N GLU A 47 3.51 -1.75 -18.47
CA GLU A 47 4.35 -2.83 -17.96
C GLU A 47 4.76 -2.57 -16.50
N LYS A 48 5.25 -1.37 -16.21
CA LYS A 48 5.64 -0.99 -14.84
C LYS A 48 4.44 -0.81 -13.92
N MET A 49 3.30 -0.38 -14.45
CA MET A 49 2.04 -0.40 -13.70
C MET A 49 1.75 -1.82 -13.20
N GLN A 50 1.82 -2.83 -14.08
CA GLN A 50 1.60 -4.21 -13.68
C GLN A 50 2.59 -4.67 -12.60
N ILE A 51 3.88 -4.39 -12.76
CA ILE A 51 4.90 -4.72 -11.75
C ILE A 51 4.57 -4.05 -10.41
N MET A 52 4.18 -2.77 -10.43
CA MET A 52 3.80 -2.05 -9.22
C MET A 52 2.52 -2.61 -8.58
N ARG A 53 1.53 -3.07 -9.36
CA ARG A 53 0.35 -3.77 -8.83
C ARG A 53 0.75 -5.02 -8.06
N ASP A 54 1.61 -5.83 -8.65
CA ASP A 54 2.06 -7.09 -8.04
C ASP A 54 2.82 -6.82 -6.73
N LEU A 55 3.65 -5.78 -6.70
CA LEU A 55 4.37 -5.33 -5.50
C LEU A 55 3.43 -4.87 -4.40
N ILE A 56 2.49 -3.95 -4.70
CA ILE A 56 1.54 -3.43 -3.71
C ILE A 56 0.67 -4.56 -3.14
N THR A 57 0.22 -5.48 -4.01
CA THR A 57 -0.56 -6.66 -3.60
C THR A 57 0.25 -7.61 -2.73
N SER A 58 1.55 -7.78 -2.99
CA SER A 58 2.43 -8.55 -2.12
C SER A 58 2.64 -7.85 -0.77
N TYR A 59 2.78 -6.54 -0.76
CA TYR A 59 3.02 -5.76 0.46
C TYR A 59 1.79 -5.67 1.36
N SER A 60 0.58 -5.68 0.81
CA SER A 60 -0.67 -5.75 1.60
C SER A 60 -0.87 -7.07 2.34
N LYS A 61 -0.06 -8.09 2.02
CA LYS A 61 -0.06 -9.40 2.67
C LYS A 61 1.27 -9.71 3.38
N SER A 62 2.08 -8.68 3.64
CA SER A 62 3.34 -8.80 4.39
C SER A 62 3.13 -8.26 5.81
N PRO A 63 3.40 -9.01 6.88
CA PRO A 63 3.18 -8.54 8.25
C PRO A 63 3.77 -7.14 8.55
N ASP A 64 4.98 -6.88 8.06
CA ASP A 64 5.71 -5.63 8.30
C ASP A 64 5.11 -4.41 7.57
N LEU A 65 4.48 -4.63 6.41
CA LEU A 65 3.97 -3.56 5.55
C LEU A 65 2.45 -3.48 5.55
N ALA A 66 1.75 -4.57 5.85
CA ALA A 66 0.30 -4.61 6.02
C ALA A 66 -0.13 -3.86 7.27
N THR A 67 0.73 -3.82 8.30
CA THR A 67 0.59 -2.93 9.46
C THR A 67 0.99 -1.48 9.16
N SER A 68 1.48 -1.16 7.96
CA SER A 68 1.49 0.23 7.51
C SER A 68 0.07 0.59 7.05
N PHE A 69 -0.46 1.73 7.52
CA PHE A 69 -1.74 2.29 7.07
C PHE A 69 -1.77 2.59 5.55
N VAL A 70 -0.67 2.35 4.83
CA VAL A 70 -0.48 2.65 3.42
C VAL A 70 -0.98 1.53 2.51
N SER A 71 -0.83 0.27 2.92
CA SER A 71 -0.97 -0.91 2.05
C SER A 71 -2.33 -1.02 1.35
N VAL A 72 -3.38 -1.39 2.08
CA VAL A 72 -4.75 -1.47 1.56
C VAL A 72 -5.27 -0.10 1.12
N GLY A 73 -4.78 1.00 1.72
CA GLY A 73 -5.11 2.35 1.29
C GLY A 73 -4.77 2.63 -0.17
N VAL A 74 -3.59 2.20 -0.63
CA VAL A 74 -3.20 2.35 -2.04
C VAL A 74 -4.04 1.47 -2.96
N LEU A 75 -4.28 0.21 -2.59
CA LEU A 75 -5.15 -0.67 -3.39
C LEU A 75 -6.55 -0.06 -3.54
N HIS A 76 -7.10 0.48 -2.46
CA HIS A 76 -8.39 1.16 -2.45
C HIS A 76 -8.39 2.40 -3.37
N ALA A 77 -7.41 3.29 -3.23
CA ALA A 77 -7.28 4.51 -4.06
C ALA A 77 -7.10 4.22 -5.56
N LEU A 78 -6.60 3.03 -5.92
CA LEU A 78 -6.45 2.61 -7.31
C LEU A 78 -7.66 1.83 -7.85
N GLY A 79 -8.72 1.65 -7.07
CA GLY A 79 -9.92 0.90 -7.48
C GLY A 79 -9.72 -0.61 -7.55
N MET A 80 -8.71 -1.15 -6.88
CA MET A 80 -8.33 -2.57 -6.88
C MET A 80 -9.17 -3.36 -5.86
N SER A 81 -10.50 -3.36 -6.03
CA SER A 81 -11.44 -3.90 -5.05
C SER A 81 -11.20 -5.39 -4.75
N ARG A 82 -10.79 -6.17 -5.76
CA ARG A 82 -10.50 -7.59 -5.58
C ARG A 82 -9.27 -7.81 -4.69
N GLU A 83 -8.19 -7.07 -4.96
CA GLU A 83 -6.94 -7.14 -4.20
C GLU A 83 -7.13 -6.66 -2.76
N VAL A 84 -8.02 -5.69 -2.55
CA VAL A 84 -8.48 -5.30 -1.22
C VAL A 84 -9.16 -6.49 -0.53
N GLU A 85 -10.16 -7.11 -1.14
CA GLU A 85 -10.85 -8.28 -0.56
C GLU A 85 -9.88 -9.43 -0.24
N GLU A 86 -8.93 -9.72 -1.14
CA GLU A 86 -7.90 -10.73 -0.93
C GLU A 86 -6.99 -10.41 0.28
N ALA A 87 -6.64 -9.14 0.49
CA ALA A 87 -5.87 -8.71 1.66
C ALA A 87 -6.67 -8.91 2.96
N TYR A 88 -7.96 -8.56 2.97
CA TYR A 88 -8.84 -8.81 4.12
C TYR A 88 -8.98 -10.31 4.41
N HIS A 89 -9.18 -11.13 3.38
CA HIS A 89 -9.26 -12.58 3.54
C HIS A 89 -7.95 -13.17 4.10
N TRP A 90 -6.80 -12.69 3.62
CA TRP A 90 -5.50 -13.07 4.17
C TRP A 90 -5.40 -12.71 5.67
N ALA A 91 -5.76 -11.47 6.05
CA ALA A 91 -5.69 -11.02 7.44
C ALA A 91 -6.59 -11.83 8.38
N GLN A 92 -7.77 -12.29 7.92
CA GLN A 92 -8.68 -13.13 8.72
C GLN A 92 -8.06 -14.47 9.14
N GLY A 93 -7.05 -14.95 8.42
CA GLY A 93 -6.34 -16.19 8.73
C GLY A 93 -5.19 -16.06 9.73
N LEU A 94 -4.94 -14.85 10.27
CA LEU A 94 -3.85 -14.57 11.19
C LEU A 94 -4.32 -14.53 12.65
N ASP A 95 -3.42 -14.87 13.58
CA ASP A 95 -3.69 -14.80 15.02
C ASP A 95 -4.00 -13.35 15.46
N ASP A 96 -3.26 -12.37 14.94
CA ASP A 96 -3.41 -10.94 15.26
C ASP A 96 -4.35 -10.19 14.28
N LYS A 97 -5.33 -10.89 13.70
CA LYS A 97 -6.21 -10.34 12.63
C LYS A 97 -6.81 -8.98 12.93
N GLU A 98 -7.22 -8.72 14.16
CA GLU A 98 -7.87 -7.45 14.55
C GLU A 98 -6.95 -6.26 14.34
N GLN A 99 -5.65 -6.44 14.59
CA GLN A 99 -4.65 -5.42 14.35
C GLN A 99 -4.58 -5.09 12.85
N PHE A 100 -4.41 -6.11 11.99
CA PHE A 100 -4.32 -5.90 10.54
C PHE A 100 -5.58 -5.25 9.97
N ILE A 101 -6.76 -5.74 10.34
CA ILE A 101 -8.04 -5.19 9.88
C ILE A 101 -8.18 -3.73 10.31
N HIS A 102 -7.80 -3.38 11.55
CA HIS A 102 -7.83 -2.00 12.01
C HIS A 102 -6.92 -1.08 11.18
N HIS A 103 -5.71 -1.53 10.84
CA HIS A 103 -4.79 -0.76 10.00
C HIS A 103 -5.32 -0.61 8.57
N PHE A 104 -5.99 -1.63 8.03
CA PHE A 104 -6.63 -1.57 6.71
C PHE A 104 -7.77 -0.56 6.66
N GLU A 105 -8.64 -0.51 7.67
CA GLU A 105 -9.72 0.48 7.71
C GLU A 105 -9.18 1.91 7.82
N ILE A 106 -8.14 2.14 8.63
CA ILE A 106 -7.46 3.44 8.68
C ILE A 106 -6.93 3.79 7.29
N GLY A 107 -6.22 2.87 6.63
CA GLY A 107 -5.67 3.10 5.30
C GLY A 107 -6.72 3.44 4.24
N LYS A 108 -7.86 2.74 4.25
CA LYS A 108 -8.99 3.07 3.35
C LYS A 108 -9.55 4.45 3.64
N SER A 109 -9.76 4.80 4.92
CA SER A 109 -10.28 6.11 5.30
C SER A 109 -9.36 7.24 4.84
N LEU A 110 -8.04 7.07 4.97
CA LEU A 110 -7.06 8.03 4.45
C LEU A 110 -7.08 8.12 2.92
N ALA A 111 -7.48 7.06 2.23
CA ALA A 111 -7.46 6.93 0.79
C ALA A 111 -8.72 7.45 0.07
N GLU A 112 -9.81 7.72 0.77
CA GLU A 112 -11.09 8.17 0.19
C GLU A 112 -10.95 9.44 -0.67
N TYR A 113 -9.94 10.26 -0.41
CA TYR A 113 -9.69 11.49 -1.16
C TYR A 113 -8.90 11.29 -2.46
N PHE A 114 -8.46 10.06 -2.77
CA PHE A 114 -7.62 9.73 -3.93
C PHE A 114 -8.28 8.80 -4.95
N THR A 115 -9.43 8.22 -4.62
CA THR A 115 -10.27 7.40 -5.52
C THR A 115 -10.82 8.19 -6.69
#